data_AF-A0A848QH57-F1
#
_entry.id   AF-A0A848QH57-F1
#
_cell.length_a   1.000
_cell.length_b   1.000
_cell.length_c   1.000
_cell.angle_alpha   90.00
_cell.angle_beta   90.00
_cell.angle_gamma   90.00
#
_symmetry.space_group_name_H-M   'P 1'
#
loop_
_entity.id
_entity.type
_entity.pdbx_description
1 polymer ?
#
loop_
_entity_poly.entity_id
_entity_poly.type
_entity_poly.pdbx_seq_one_letter_code
_entity_poly.pdbx_strand_id
1 'polypeptide(L)'
;TPSVRSSDGKNYEARFEDMLRRTREIELPRYFRNRGHIRNRSAYPMLVTFGDLSDPTSVAQVDPDDLAASFGTGTTLKRITVQMTDDPVTTGIEQRLGWLPDTYSTMLDGNANQTIRAKNRFANSLNQGDFSQGVIP
;
A
#
# COMPACT_ATOMS: atom_id res chain seq x y z
N THR A 1 -40.35 -18.21 10.29
CA THR A 1 -39.18 -18.82 9.61
C THR A 1 -38.20 -17.71 9.31
N PRO A 2 -36.98 -17.72 9.88
CA PRO A 2 -35.87 -17.32 9.01
C PRO A 2 -34.52 -17.97 9.37
N SER A 3 -33.80 -18.41 8.35
CA SER A 3 -32.33 -18.33 8.24
C SER A 3 -31.95 -18.93 6.89
N VAL A 4 -31.96 -18.11 5.84
CA VAL A 4 -31.22 -18.43 4.62
C VAL A 4 -29.77 -18.06 4.91
N ARG A 5 -29.02 -19.03 5.46
CA ARG A 5 -27.56 -18.96 5.53
C ARG A 5 -27.07 -18.94 4.07
N SER A 6 -26.50 -17.80 3.66
CA SER A 6 -25.98 -17.58 2.30
C SER A 6 -25.10 -18.75 1.86
N SER A 7 -25.43 -19.28 0.69
CA SER A 7 -24.69 -20.34 0.00
C SER A 7 -23.42 -19.82 -0.70
N ASP A 8 -23.09 -18.53 -0.54
CA ASP A 8 -21.99 -17.87 -1.26
C ASP A 8 -20.62 -18.05 -0.57
N GLY A 9 -20.58 -18.21 0.77
CA GLY A 9 -19.32 -18.30 1.54
C GLY A 9 -18.40 -19.46 1.11
N LYS A 10 -18.98 -20.64 0.86
CA LYS A 10 -18.22 -21.81 0.40
C LYS A 10 -17.68 -21.67 -1.03
N ASN A 11 -18.34 -20.83 -1.85
CA ASN A 11 -17.90 -20.55 -3.20
C ASN A 11 -16.69 -19.59 -3.18
N TYR A 12 -16.66 -18.62 -2.27
CA TYR A 12 -15.50 -17.73 -2.11
C TYR A 12 -14.25 -18.47 -1.64
N GLU A 13 -14.34 -19.30 -0.59
CA GLU A 13 -13.18 -20.08 -0.11
C GLU A 13 -12.66 -21.02 -1.19
N ALA A 14 -13.54 -21.79 -1.86
CA ALA A 14 -13.12 -22.70 -2.92
C ALA A 14 -12.49 -21.96 -4.12
N ARG A 15 -13.01 -20.78 -4.49
CA ARG A 15 -12.42 -19.95 -5.54
C ARG A 15 -11.11 -19.28 -5.10
N PHE A 16 -11.00 -18.90 -3.83
CA PHE A 16 -9.77 -18.36 -3.26
C PHE A 16 -8.67 -19.41 -3.24
N GLU A 17 -8.97 -20.62 -2.76
CA GLU A 17 -8.07 -21.77 -2.81
C GLU A 17 -7.64 -22.13 -4.24
N ASP A 18 -8.58 -22.12 -5.19
CA ASP A 18 -8.25 -22.36 -6.60
C ASP A 18 -7.39 -21.22 -7.18
N MET A 19 -7.60 -19.97 -6.74
CA MET A 19 -6.75 -18.84 -7.10
C MET A 19 -5.36 -18.96 -6.47
N LEU A 20 -5.23 -19.32 -5.19
CA LEU A 20 -3.94 -19.56 -4.53
C LEU A 20 -3.13 -20.64 -5.25
N ARG A 21 -3.79 -21.75 -5.62
CA ARG A 21 -3.15 -22.87 -6.33
C ARG A 21 -2.70 -22.54 -7.75
N ARG A 22 -3.34 -21.57 -8.41
CA ARG A 22 -3.10 -21.24 -9.83
C ARG A 22 -2.29 -19.97 -10.04
N THR A 23 -2.30 -19.06 -9.07
CA THR A 23 -1.72 -17.72 -9.22
C THR A 23 -0.27 -17.72 -8.78
N ARG A 24 0.61 -17.94 -9.75
CA ARG A 24 2.05 -17.71 -9.63
C ARG A 24 2.37 -16.26 -9.28
N GLU A 25 3.57 -16.04 -8.73
CA GLU A 25 4.18 -14.71 -8.61
C GLU A 25 4.13 -14.00 -9.98
N ILE A 26 3.62 -12.76 -9.97
CA ILE A 26 3.53 -11.89 -11.14
C ILE A 26 4.47 -10.72 -10.91
N GLU A 27 5.42 -10.53 -11.83
CA GLU A 27 6.14 -9.27 -11.92
C GLU A 27 5.21 -8.18 -12.45
N LEU A 28 5.09 -7.11 -11.68
CA LEU A 28 4.26 -5.97 -12.06
C LEU A 28 4.90 -5.25 -13.26
N PRO A 29 4.14 -4.93 -14.32
CA PRO A 29 4.64 -4.02 -15.34
C PRO A 29 4.77 -2.62 -14.74
N ARG A 30 5.61 -1.74 -15.31
CA ARG A 30 5.69 -0.35 -14.83
C ARG A 30 4.32 0.37 -14.85
N TYR A 31 3.54 0.12 -15.90
CA TYR A 31 2.17 0.62 -16.07
C TYR A 31 1.21 -0.52 -16.43
N PHE A 32 -0.01 -0.48 -15.91
CA PHE A 32 -1.08 -1.35 -16.37
C PHE A 32 -1.39 -1.07 -17.85
N ARG A 33 -1.84 -2.11 -18.56
CA ARG A 33 -2.36 -1.98 -19.92
C ARG A 33 -3.48 -0.93 -19.94
N ASN A 34 -3.41 -0.03 -20.91
CA ASN A 34 -4.42 1.01 -21.10
C ASN A 34 -5.82 0.38 -21.20
N ARG A 35 -6.77 0.92 -20.44
CA ARG A 35 -8.18 0.48 -20.46
C ARG A 35 -9.06 1.69 -20.69
N GLY A 36 -9.66 1.76 -21.89
CA GLY A 36 -10.49 2.90 -22.30
C GLY A 36 -9.72 4.22 -22.21
N HIS A 37 -10.24 5.17 -21.44
CA HIS A 37 -9.63 6.48 -21.23
C HIS A 37 -8.53 6.50 -20.16
N ILE A 38 -8.35 5.41 -19.39
CA ILE A 38 -7.30 5.32 -18.38
C ILE A 38 -5.99 4.96 -19.08
N ARG A 39 -5.10 5.95 -19.18
CA ARG A 39 -3.76 5.81 -19.77
C ARG A 39 -2.69 5.86 -18.67
N ASN A 40 -1.63 5.08 -18.85
CA ASN A 40 -0.42 5.15 -18.03
C ASN A 40 -0.67 5.01 -16.51
N ARG A 41 -1.64 4.18 -16.11
CA ARG A 41 -1.86 3.90 -14.69
C ARG A 41 -0.70 3.08 -14.17
N SER A 42 0.07 3.61 -13.21
CA SER A 42 1.14 2.86 -12.53
C SER A 42 0.60 1.52 -12.01
N ALA A 43 1.33 0.43 -12.26
CA ALA A 43 1.05 -0.82 -11.56
C ALA A 43 1.78 -0.90 -10.22
N TYR A 44 2.91 -0.20 -10.10
CA TYR A 44 3.66 -0.13 -8.86
C TYR A 44 2.86 0.64 -7.79
N PRO A 45 2.92 0.20 -6.52
CA PRO A 45 2.42 0.99 -5.41
C PRO A 45 3.20 2.31 -5.32
N MET A 46 2.63 3.28 -4.62
CA MET A 46 3.39 4.47 -4.25
C MET A 46 4.51 4.05 -3.30
N LEU A 47 5.73 4.44 -3.62
CA LEU A 47 6.90 4.21 -2.78
C LEU A 47 7.17 5.48 -1.97
N VAL A 48 7.45 5.30 -0.68
CA VAL A 48 7.83 6.39 0.22
C VAL A 48 9.05 6.00 1.04
N THR A 49 9.76 7.01 1.53
CA THR A 49 10.84 6.88 2.51
C THR A 49 10.64 7.89 3.64
N PHE A 50 11.25 7.65 4.79
CA PHE A 50 11.23 8.56 5.93
C PHE A 50 12.66 8.98 6.24
N GLY A 51 12.91 10.28 6.28
CA GLY A 51 14.22 10.81 6.66
C GLY A 51 14.53 10.60 8.16
N ASP A 52 13.49 10.59 8.99
CA ASP A 52 13.54 10.32 10.42
C ASP A 52 12.34 9.44 10.80
N LEU A 53 12.61 8.22 11.26
CA LEU A 53 11.55 7.26 11.63
C LEU A 53 10.72 7.71 12.85
N SER A 54 11.22 8.67 13.64
CA SER A 54 10.50 9.26 14.77
C SER A 54 9.63 10.46 14.38
N ASP A 55 9.77 10.98 13.15
CA ASP A 55 8.99 12.11 12.63
C ASP A 55 8.14 11.67 11.42
N PRO A 56 6.81 11.53 11.56
CA PRO A 56 5.93 11.16 10.45
C PRO A 56 5.92 12.18 9.31
N THR A 57 6.29 13.43 9.59
CA THR A 57 6.32 14.51 8.59
C THR A 57 7.58 14.48 7.73
N SER A 58 8.55 13.64 8.08
CA SER A 58 9.77 13.39 7.30
C SER A 58 9.55 12.50 6.07
N VAL A 59 8.30 12.08 5.83
CA VAL A 59 7.92 11.26 4.68
C VAL A 59 8.18 11.99 3.36
N ALA A 60 8.77 11.27 2.41
CA ALA A 60 9.03 11.73 1.05
C ALA A 60 8.66 10.65 0.03
N GLN A 61 8.09 11.07 -1.10
CA GLN A 61 7.80 10.15 -2.20
C GLN A 61 9.11 9.73 -2.89
N VAL A 62 9.20 8.45 -3.23
CA VAL A 62 10.31 7.89 -4.01
C VAL A 62 9.83 7.70 -5.45
N ASP A 63 10.61 8.21 -6.42
CA ASP A 63 10.36 7.93 -7.83
C ASP A 63 10.85 6.51 -8.15
N PRO A 64 9.97 5.57 -8.53
CA PRO A 64 10.38 4.21 -8.89
C PRO A 64 11.29 4.15 -10.14
N ASP A 65 11.28 5.19 -10.98
CA ASP A 65 12.11 5.28 -12.19
C ASP A 65 13.45 5.99 -11.94
N ASP A 66 13.64 6.61 -10.76
CA ASP A 66 14.87 7.27 -10.33
C ASP A 66 15.13 7.13 -8.81
N LEU A 67 15.41 5.89 -8.37
CA LEU A 67 15.79 5.65 -6.97
C LEU A 67 17.11 6.32 -6.59
N ALA A 68 17.98 6.60 -7.57
CA ALA A 68 19.28 7.22 -7.31
C ALA A 68 19.13 8.65 -6.76
N ALA A 69 18.07 9.37 -7.15
CA ALA A 69 17.75 10.68 -6.58
C ALA A 69 17.45 10.63 -5.06
N SER A 70 16.90 9.52 -4.56
CA SER A 70 16.56 9.36 -3.14
C SER A 70 17.64 8.63 -2.33
N PHE A 71 18.33 7.67 -2.94
CA PHE A 71 19.20 6.72 -2.23
C PHE A 71 20.67 6.73 -2.69
N GLY A 72 21.01 7.59 -3.65
CA GLY A 72 22.37 7.75 -4.16
C GLY A 72 22.68 6.91 -5.39
N THR A 73 23.77 7.30 -6.07
CA THR A 73 24.20 6.73 -7.35
C THR A 73 24.37 5.22 -7.31
N GLY A 74 23.86 4.54 -8.34
CA GLY A 74 23.92 3.08 -8.46
C GLY A 74 22.72 2.34 -7.86
N THR A 75 21.80 3.05 -7.20
CA THR A 75 20.57 2.45 -6.67
C THR A 75 19.48 2.40 -7.74
N THR A 76 18.96 1.20 -8.02
CA THR A 76 17.87 0.98 -8.98
C THR A 76 16.87 -0.03 -8.44
N LEU A 77 15.59 0.16 -8.74
CA LEU A 77 14.56 -0.83 -8.47
C LEU A 77 14.66 -1.97 -9.50
N LYS A 78 14.91 -3.20 -9.03
CA LYS A 78 15.06 -4.37 -9.92
C LYS A 78 13.72 -4.86 -10.49
N ARG A 79 12.76 -5.14 -9.60
CA ARG A 79 11.39 -5.58 -9.93
C ARG A 79 10.51 -5.47 -8.70
N ILE A 80 9.20 -5.31 -8.90
CA ILE A 80 8.18 -5.51 -7.87
C ILE A 80 7.33 -6.69 -8.30
N THR A 81 7.15 -7.65 -7.40
CA THR A 81 6.32 -8.81 -7.65
C THR A 81 5.19 -8.89 -6.64
N VAL A 82 4.08 -9.50 -7.08
CA VAL A 82 2.89 -9.73 -6.26
C VAL A 82 2.46 -11.18 -6.41
N GLN A 83 1.98 -11.76 -5.32
CA GLN A 83 1.49 -13.13 -5.27
C GLN A 83 0.28 -13.17 -4.34
N MET A 84 -0.75 -13.93 -4.72
CA MET A 84 -1.79 -14.30 -3.76
C MET A 84 -1.22 -15.38 -2.85
N THR A 85 -1.28 -15.14 -1.55
CA THR A 85 -0.73 -16.05 -0.53
C THR A 85 -1.76 -16.27 0.60
N ASP A 86 -1.70 -17.44 1.21
CA ASP A 86 -2.35 -17.77 2.48
C ASP A 86 -1.43 -17.50 3.69
N ASP A 87 -0.20 -17.03 3.44
CA ASP A 87 0.69 -16.56 4.49
C ASP A 87 -0.01 -15.50 5.35
N PRO A 88 0.22 -15.51 6.68
CA PRO A 88 -0.34 -14.50 7.55
C PRO A 88 0.14 -13.11 7.13
N VAL A 89 -0.71 -12.12 7.34
CA VAL A 89 -0.33 -10.71 7.15
C VAL A 89 0.93 -10.43 7.95
N THR A 90 1.94 -9.86 7.27
CA THR A 90 3.17 -9.45 7.94
C THR A 90 2.89 -8.27 8.86
N THR A 91 3.33 -8.36 10.10
CA THR A 91 3.19 -7.30 11.11
C THR A 91 4.56 -6.71 11.49
N GLY A 92 4.56 -5.58 12.20
CA GLY A 92 5.78 -5.02 12.81
C GLY A 92 6.24 -3.70 12.21
N ILE A 93 5.57 -3.19 11.17
CA ILE A 93 5.78 -1.82 10.71
C ILE A 93 5.39 -0.81 11.79
N GLU A 94 4.37 -1.13 12.59
CA GLU A 94 3.89 -0.35 13.73
C GLU A 94 4.94 -0.26 14.85
N GLN A 95 5.79 -1.28 15.00
CA GLN A 95 6.88 -1.26 15.98
C GLN A 95 8.05 -0.40 15.50
N ARG A 96 8.28 -0.37 14.18
CA ARG A 96 9.33 0.46 13.56
C ARG A 96 8.92 1.93 13.48
N LEU A 97 7.64 2.17 13.18
CA LEU A 97 7.01 3.48 13.11
C LEU A 97 6.03 3.60 14.29
N GLY A 98 6.57 3.82 15.49
CA GLY A 98 5.79 3.78 16.73
C GLY A 98 4.60 4.75 16.79
N TRP A 99 4.61 5.81 15.99
CA TRP A 99 3.52 6.78 15.85
C TRP A 99 2.42 6.33 14.89
N LEU A 100 2.66 5.30 14.06
CA LEU A 100 1.74 4.90 12.98
C LEU A 100 0.35 4.50 13.50
N PRO A 101 0.20 3.73 14.60
CA PRO A 101 -1.11 3.41 15.16
C PRO A 101 -1.92 4.63 15.63
N ASP A 102 -1.26 5.71 16.03
CA ASP A 102 -1.92 6.93 16.51
C ASP A 102 -2.48 7.79 15.37
N THR A 103 -2.07 7.50 14.13
CA THR A 103 -2.49 8.21 12.90
C THR A 103 -3.68 7.56 12.19
N TYR A 104 -4.50 6.77 12.89
CA TYR A 104 -5.71 6.20 12.30
C TYR A 104 -6.77 7.25 11.96
N SER A 105 -6.92 8.26 12.82
CA SER A 105 -7.93 9.32 12.70
C SER A 105 -7.38 10.67 12.21
N THR A 106 -6.09 10.70 11.89
CA THR A 106 -5.37 11.91 11.45
C THR A 106 -4.46 11.58 10.27
N MET A 107 -3.99 12.61 9.58
CA MET A 107 -2.94 12.50 8.57
C MET A 107 -1.56 12.45 9.24
N LEU A 108 -0.50 12.12 8.49
CA LEU A 108 0.87 12.07 9.04
C LEU A 108 1.38 13.41 9.57
N ASP A 109 0.78 14.53 9.16
CA ASP A 109 1.07 15.86 9.71
C ASP A 109 0.23 16.23 10.94
N GLY A 110 -0.56 15.28 11.47
CA GLY A 110 -1.40 15.45 12.65
C GLY A 110 -2.75 16.15 12.39
N ASN A 111 -3.01 16.64 11.17
CA ASN A 111 -4.31 17.23 10.86
C ASN A 111 -5.38 16.14 10.72
N ALA A 112 -6.60 16.42 11.19
CA ALA A 112 -7.72 15.50 11.06
C ALA A 112 -8.13 15.26 9.59
N ASN A 113 -7.88 16.23 8.70
CA ASN A 113 -8.27 16.17 7.29
C ASN A 113 -7.18 16.76 6.40
N GLN A 114 -7.20 16.36 5.12
CA GLN A 114 -6.39 17.00 4.10
C GLN A 114 -6.82 18.47 3.92
N THR A 115 -5.85 19.38 3.75
CA THR A 115 -6.11 20.81 3.57
C THR A 115 -5.13 21.44 2.60
N ILE A 116 -5.62 22.37 1.76
CA ILE A 116 -4.76 23.09 0.80
C ILE A 116 -3.71 23.97 1.49
N ARG A 117 -3.94 24.31 2.77
CA ARG A 117 -3.09 25.17 3.59
C ARG A 117 -2.00 24.42 4.35
N ALA A 118 -1.91 23.09 4.23
CA ALA A 118 -0.93 22.32 4.97
C ALA A 118 0.49 22.70 4.55
N LYS A 119 1.39 22.87 5.53
CA LYS A 119 2.80 23.18 5.28
C LYS A 119 3.49 22.05 4.52
N ASN A 120 3.22 20.80 4.90
CA ASN A 120 3.65 19.61 4.17
C ASN A 120 2.43 18.90 3.59
N ARG A 121 2.09 19.23 2.34
CA ARG A 121 0.93 18.65 1.64
C ARG A 121 1.05 17.15 1.40
N PHE A 122 2.27 16.62 1.33
CA PHE A 122 2.49 15.19 1.10
C PHE A 122 2.24 14.39 2.38
N ALA A 123 2.84 14.80 3.50
CA ALA A 123 2.51 14.21 4.81
C ALA A 123 1.01 14.36 5.14
N ASN A 124 0.41 15.50 4.80
CA ASN A 124 -1.02 15.73 4.97
C ASN A 124 -1.92 14.89 4.03
N SER A 125 -1.35 14.15 3.08
CA SER A 125 -2.11 13.30 2.15
C SER A 125 -2.16 11.83 2.54
N LEU A 126 -1.38 11.44 3.55
CA LEU A 126 -1.21 10.06 3.97
C LEU A 126 -1.69 9.86 5.41
N ASN A 127 -2.12 8.65 5.75
CA ASN A 127 -2.47 8.21 7.11
C ASN A 127 -2.06 6.74 7.31
N GLN A 128 -2.34 6.17 8.48
CA GLN A 128 -2.06 4.75 8.78
C GLN A 128 -2.60 3.80 7.71
N GLY A 129 -3.82 4.06 7.21
CA GLY A 129 -4.50 3.21 6.24
C GLY A 129 -3.69 2.99 4.95
N ASP A 130 -2.86 3.96 4.55
CA ASP A 130 -2.00 3.82 3.36
C ASP A 130 -0.90 2.76 3.55
N PHE A 131 -0.59 2.38 4.80
CA PHE A 131 0.40 1.37 5.18
C PHE A 131 -0.24 0.04 5.63
N SER A 132 -1.54 0.04 5.90
CA SER A 132 -2.31 -1.14 6.32
C SER A 132 -3.45 -1.43 5.33
N GLN A 133 -3.12 -2.05 4.19
CA GLN A 133 -4.09 -2.49 3.20
C GLN A 133 -4.26 -4.01 3.29
N GLY A 134 -5.50 -4.50 3.38
CA GLY A 134 -5.81 -5.93 3.44
C GLY A 134 -5.98 -6.54 4.84
N VAL A 135 -5.81 -5.75 5.91
CA VAL A 135 -6.29 -6.13 7.25
C VAL A 135 -7.78 -5.82 7.29
N ILE A 136 -8.61 -6.86 7.18
CA ILE A 136 -10.06 -6.74 7.44
C ILE A 136 -10.22 -6.83 8.97
N PRO A 137 -10.71 -5.79 9.67
CA PRO A 137 -11.02 -5.88 11.09
C PRO A 137 -12.20 -6.81 11.39
#